data_AF-A0A7X9HP09-F1
#
_entry.id   AF-A0A7X9HP09-F1
#
_cell.length_a   1.000
_cell.length_b   1.000
_cell.length_c   1.000
_cell.angle_alpha   90.00
_cell.angle_beta   90.00
_cell.angle_gamma   90.00
#
_symmetry.space_group_name_H-M   'P 1'
#
loop_
_entity.id
_entity.type
_entity.pdbx_description
1 polymer ?
#
loop_
_entity_poly.entity_id
_entity_poly.type
_entity_poly.pdbx_seq_one_letter_code
_entity_poly.pdbx_strand_id
1 'polypeptide(L)'
;MKLRVFSRRLLGIRNPNCVIPGCASTMESTGYMVFWFDSHPKLQGWCIEFSCPEHGIQLSMGGEWQAAIEDAVSAELGPGKITRKL
;
A
#
# COMPACT_ATOMS: atom_id res chain seq x y z
N MET A 1 1.35 -11.73 12.71
CA MET A 1 0.40 -12.01 11.62
C MET A 1 0.39 -10.82 10.68
N LYS A 2 0.81 -10.98 9.41
CA LYS A 2 0.69 -9.91 8.41
C LYS A 2 -0.66 -10.09 7.72
N LEU A 3 -1.58 -9.16 7.93
CA LEU A 3 -2.86 -9.18 7.23
C LEU A 3 -2.60 -8.65 5.81
N ARG A 4 -2.80 -9.50 4.80
CA ARG A 4 -2.63 -9.16 3.39
C ARG A 4 -3.96 -9.41 2.69
N VAL A 5 -4.49 -8.40 2.03
CA VAL A 5 -5.84 -8.39 1.46
C VAL A 5 -5.74 -7.94 0.01
N PHE A 6 -6.49 -8.58 -0.88
CA PHE A 6 -6.54 -8.22 -2.28
C PHE A 6 -7.72 -7.29 -2.54
N SER A 7 -7.53 -6.25 -3.34
CA SER A 7 -8.62 -5.46 -3.91
C SER A 7 -8.34 -5.13 -5.36
N ARG A 8 -9.31 -5.41 -6.23
CA ARG A 8 -9.22 -5.05 -7.66
C ARG A 8 -9.12 -3.54 -7.88
N ARG A 9 -9.58 -2.74 -6.91
CA ARG A 9 -9.55 -1.27 -6.94
C ARG A 9 -8.13 -0.70 -6.95
N LEU A 10 -7.16 -1.48 -6.47
CA LEU A 10 -5.76 -1.07 -6.43
C LEU A 10 -5.01 -1.42 -7.73
N LEU A 11 -5.58 -2.26 -8.60
CA LEU A 11 -4.96 -2.61 -9.88
C LEU A 11 -4.88 -1.39 -10.80
N GLY A 12 -3.81 -1.30 -11.59
CA GLY A 12 -3.58 -0.19 -12.52
C GLY A 12 -3.01 1.08 -11.88
N ILE A 13 -2.95 1.15 -10.54
CA ILE A 13 -2.20 2.21 -9.85
C ILE A 13 -0.70 1.99 -10.12
N ARG A 14 -0.02 3.08 -10.46
CA ARG A 14 1.42 3.10 -10.75
C ARG A 14 2.15 4.00 -9.76
N ASN A 15 3.34 3.59 -9.36
CA ASN A 15 4.22 4.37 -8.50
C ASN A 15 5.60 4.55 -9.20
N PRO A 16 5.97 5.77 -9.60
CA PRO A 16 7.25 6.02 -10.25
C PRO A 16 8.45 6.05 -9.27
N ASN A 17 8.19 6.02 -7.96
CA ASN A 17 9.18 6.24 -6.92
C ASN A 17 9.61 4.92 -6.27
N CYS A 18 10.41 4.13 -6.98
CA CYS A 18 11.10 2.98 -6.39
C CYS A 18 12.02 3.45 -5.23
N VAL A 19 12.00 2.76 -4.08
CA VAL A 19 12.79 3.17 -2.90
C VAL A 19 14.29 2.98 -3.08
N ILE A 20 14.71 2.18 -4.07
CA ILE A 20 16.12 1.94 -4.36
C ILE A 20 16.70 3.15 -5.12
N PRO A 21 17.70 3.85 -4.55
CA PRO A 21 18.28 5.03 -5.18
C PRO A 21 18.79 4.75 -6.60
N GLY A 22 18.49 5.63 -7.55
CA GLY A 22 18.91 5.51 -8.94
C GLY A 22 18.03 4.61 -9.81
N CYS A 23 17.05 3.92 -9.24
CA CYS A 23 16.07 3.18 -10.03
C CYS A 23 15.04 4.15 -10.66
N ALA A 24 14.87 4.06 -11.98
CA ALA A 24 13.89 4.86 -12.74
C ALA A 24 12.66 4.05 -13.17
N SER A 25 12.58 2.78 -12.77
CA SER A 25 11.48 1.90 -13.12
C SER A 25 10.18 2.32 -12.44
N THR A 26 9.10 2.38 -13.23
CA THR A 26 7.76 2.57 -12.70
C THR A 26 7.24 1.25 -12.15
N MET A 27 6.78 1.28 -10.90
CA MET A 27 6.20 0.12 -10.24
C MET A 27 4.69 0.06 -10.51
N GLU A 28 4.15 -1.15 -10.62
CA GLU A 28 2.71 -1.36 -10.73
C GLU A 28 2.15 -1.99 -9.45
N SER A 29 0.96 -1.56 -9.03
CA SER A 29 0.31 -2.18 -7.89
C SER A 29 -0.05 -3.62 -8.20
N THR A 30 0.21 -4.51 -7.24
CA THR A 30 -0.15 -5.94 -7.34
C THR A 30 -1.63 -6.18 -7.02
N GLY A 31 -2.36 -5.14 -6.63
CA GLY A 31 -3.72 -5.25 -6.11
C GLY A 31 -3.79 -5.66 -4.63
N TYR A 32 -2.66 -5.97 -4.01
CA TYR A 32 -2.61 -6.29 -2.59
C TYR A 32 -2.38 -5.04 -1.73
N MET A 33 -3.05 -5.02 -0.59
CA MET A 33 -2.72 -4.14 0.54
C MET A 33 -2.28 -4.98 1.73
N VAL A 34 -1.29 -4.47 2.45
CA VAL A 34 -0.69 -5.15 3.60
C VAL A 34 -0.84 -4.26 4.83
N PHE A 35 -1.30 -4.83 5.92
CA PHE A 35 -1.27 -4.16 7.21
C PHE A 35 0.15 -4.24 7.77
N TRP A 36 0.84 -3.11 7.79
CA TRP A 36 2.14 -2.98 8.42
C TRP A 36 1.96 -2.74 9.91
N PHE A 37 2.54 -3.64 10.71
CA PHE A 37 2.59 -3.51 12.16
C PHE A 37 4.01 -3.17 12.59
N ASP A 38 4.20 -1.97 13.12
CA ASP A 38 5.43 -1.51 13.74
C ASP A 38 5.24 -1.39 15.27
N SER A 39 6.33 -1.51 16.04
CA SER A 39 6.30 -1.30 17.50
C SER A 39 5.90 0.12 17.88
N HIS A 40 6.08 1.08 16.96
CA HIS A 40 5.65 2.46 17.12
C HIS A 40 4.21 2.64 16.58
N PRO A 41 3.22 2.97 17.44
CA PRO A 41 1.81 3.06 17.03
C PRO A 41 1.54 4.01 15.86
N LYS A 42 2.38 5.04 15.69
CA LYS A 42 2.26 6.05 14.62
C LYS A 42 2.71 5.55 13.24
N LEU A 43 3.38 4.40 13.19
CA LEU A 43 3.90 3.75 11.98
C LEU A 43 3.10 2.50 11.60
N GLN A 44 1.95 2.27 12.25
CA GLN A 44 1.03 1.18 11.91
C GLN A 44 0.01 1.66 10.89
N GLY A 45 -0.28 0.84 9.89
CA GLY A 45 -1.28 1.19 8.87
C GLY A 45 -1.32 0.26 7.68
N TRP A 46 -2.28 0.51 6.82
CA TRP A 46 -2.39 -0.16 5.53
C TRP A 46 -1.44 0.46 4.52
N CYS A 47 -0.77 -0.39 3.74
CA CYS A 47 0.12 -0.01 2.65
C CYS A 47 -0.37 -0.67 1.36
N ILE A 48 -0.21 0.00 0.22
CA ILE A 48 -0.33 -0.64 -1.10
C ILE A 48 0.96 -1.40 -1.39
N GLU A 49 0.81 -2.60 -1.93
CA GLU A 49 1.91 -3.39 -2.47
C GLU A 49 2.13 -3.04 -3.95
N PHE A 50 3.34 -2.61 -4.26
CA PHE A 50 3.83 -2.31 -5.60
C PHE A 50 4.91 -3.32 -5.99
N SER A 51 5.00 -3.66 -7.27
CA SER A 51 6.07 -4.46 -7.83
C SER A 51 6.93 -3.61 -8.74
N CYS A 52 8.20 -3.45 -8.36
CA CYS A 52 9.25 -2.93 -9.22
C CYS A 52 9.79 -4.06 -10.09
N PRO A 53 9.89 -3.90 -11.42
CA PRO A 53 10.44 -4.94 -12.30
C PRO A 53 11.91 -5.27 -12.01
N GLU A 54 12.67 -4.34 -11.43
CA GLU A 54 14.09 -4.52 -11.09
C GLU A 54 14.31 -4.99 -9.65
N HIS A 55 13.48 -4.53 -8.70
CA HIS A 55 13.74 -4.65 -7.27
C HIS A 55 12.65 -5.40 -6.49
N GLY A 56 11.62 -5.90 -7.19
CA GLY A 56 10.56 -6.69 -6.59
C GLY A 56 9.58 -5.87 -5.75
N ILE A 57 9.04 -6.51 -4.71
CA ILE A 57 7.91 -5.97 -3.94
C ILE A 57 8.34 -4.84 -3.02
N GLN A 58 7.57 -3.75 -3.04
CA GLN A 58 7.71 -2.59 -2.17
C GLN A 58 6.34 -2.19 -1.60
N LEU A 59 6.36 -1.55 -0.43
CA LEU A 59 5.17 -1.08 0.24
C LEU A 59 5.17 0.44 0.27
N SER A 60 4.04 1.04 -0.07
CA SER A 60 3.85 2.49 0.03
C SER A 60 2.62 2.80 0.86
N MET A 61 2.73 3.79 1.74
CA MET A 61 1.67 4.18 2.67
C MET A 61 1.52 5.70 2.70
N GLY A 62 0.30 6.17 2.96
CA GLY A 62 0.02 7.59 3.12
C GLY A 62 0.25 8.42 1.86
N GLY A 63 0.23 9.75 2.03
CA GLY A 63 0.43 10.71 0.93
C GLY A 63 -0.59 10.52 -0.19
N GLU A 64 -0.10 10.46 -1.42
CA GLU A 64 -0.92 10.25 -2.63
C GLU A 64 -1.67 8.92 -2.64
N TRP A 65 -1.22 7.91 -1.87
CA TRP A 65 -1.84 6.58 -1.82
C TRP A 65 -2.99 6.49 -0.83
N GLN A 66 -3.13 7.47 0.08
CA GLN A 66 -4.05 7.39 1.23
C GLN A 66 -5.50 7.14 0.78
N ALA A 67 -5.98 7.88 -0.23
CA ALA A 67 -7.36 7.75 -0.70
C ALA A 67 -7.65 6.37 -1.30
N ALA A 68 -6.72 5.83 -2.10
CA ALA A 68 -6.86 4.50 -2.70
C ALA A 68 -6.83 3.39 -1.62
N ILE A 69 -5.98 3.54 -0.61
CA ILE A 69 -5.91 2.63 0.53
C ILE A 69 -7.24 2.65 1.30
N GLU A 70 -7.76 3.84 1.61
CA GLU A 70 -9.02 3.98 2.36
C GLU A 70 -10.22 3.39 1.60
N ASP A 71 -10.33 3.64 0.29
CA ASP A 71 -11.37 3.05 -0.55
C ASP A 71 -11.29 1.52 -0.56
N ALA A 72 -10.09 0.96 -0.77
CA ALA A 72 -9.88 -0.49 -0.77
C ALA A 72 -10.18 -1.11 0.61
N VAL A 73 -9.69 -0.51 1.70
CA VAL A 73 -9.95 -1.00 3.06
C VAL A 73 -11.44 -0.98 3.37
N SER A 74 -12.13 0.10 3.03
CA SER A 74 -13.58 0.22 3.23
C SER A 74 -14.34 -0.85 2.44
N ALA A 75 -13.95 -1.09 1.19
CA ALA A 75 -14.59 -2.07 0.31
C ALA A 75 -14.37 -3.53 0.77
N GLU A 76 -13.15 -3.89 1.15
CA GLU A 76 -12.81 -5.30 1.44
C GLU A 76 -13.01 -5.68 2.90
N LEU A 77 -12.89 -4.73 3.84
CA LEU A 77 -12.88 -4.98 5.28
C LEU A 77 -14.01 -4.28 6.04
N GLY A 78 -14.78 -3.44 5.35
CA GLY A 78 -15.87 -2.67 5.91
C GLY A 78 -15.43 -1.35 6.56
N PRO A 79 -16.40 -0.45 6.81
CA PRO A 79 -16.13 0.86 7.41
C PRO A 79 -15.59 0.70 8.85
N GLY A 80 -14.61 1.53 9.23
CA GLY A 80 -14.05 1.56 10.58
C GLY A 80 -12.80 0.70 10.83
N LYS A 81 -12.29 0.00 9.82
CA LYS A 81 -10.96 -0.66 9.86
C LYS A 81 -9.79 0.25 9.40
N ILE A 82 -10.08 1.53 9.24
CA ILE A 82 -9.11 2.59 8.91
C ILE A 82 -8.32 2.93 10.17
N THR A 83 -7.06 2.51 10.26
CA THR A 83 -6.22 2.74 11.46
C THR A 83 -5.46 4.05 11.45
N ARG A 84 -5.76 4.98 10.54
CA ARG A 84 -5.22 6.35 10.59
C ARG A 84 -6.31 7.36 10.30
N LYS A 85 -6.71 8.10 11.33
CA LYS A 85 -7.00 9.53 11.17
C LYS A 85 -5.66 10.23 11.41
N LEU A 86 -5.15 10.92 10.40
CA LEU A 86 -4.11 11.94 10.60
C LEU A 86 -4.71 13.12 11.37
#